data_AF-F4WUZ8-F1
#
_entry.id   AF-F4WUZ8-F1
#
_cell.length_a   1.000
_cell.length_b   1.000
_cell.length_c   1.000
_cell.angle_alpha   90.00
_cell.angle_beta   90.00
_cell.angle_gamma   90.00
#
_symmetry.space_group_name_H-M   'P 1'
#
loop_
_entity.id
_entity.type
_entity.pdbx_description
1 polymer ?
#
loop_
_entity_poly.entity_id
_entity_poly.type
_entity_poly.pdbx_seq_one_letter_code
_entity_poly.pdbx_strand_id
1 'polypeptide(L)'
;LQFFFNKGENASQAAENVNSVYGPVYTVTVNHAQFWFRRFRSGNFDVKDASHSGRPIVENIDKIIEIVESDRHVSTVSIVQELNIAQKTVWNHLNKARYKKKLDVWVPHKLTQKKPHGPNFHLQIAAESQQNQSISEADGDW
;
A
#
# COMPACT_ATOMS: atom_id res chain seq x y z
N LEU A 1 9.51 20.76 37.80
CA LEU A 1 10.01 21.99 37.12
C LEU A 1 8.94 23.08 37.01
N GLN A 2 7.74 22.81 36.49
CA GLN A 2 6.67 23.83 36.36
C GLN A 2 6.32 24.54 37.69
N PHE A 3 6.27 23.79 38.79
CA PHE A 3 6.08 24.36 40.13
C PHE A 3 7.10 25.48 40.46
N PHE A 4 8.39 25.22 40.25
CA PHE A 4 9.47 26.19 40.52
C PHE A 4 9.45 27.37 39.54
N PHE A 5 9.05 27.13 38.29
CA PHE A 5 8.82 28.21 37.32
C PHE A 5 7.73 29.17 37.80
N ASN A 6 6.58 28.66 38.27
CA ASN A 6 5.48 29.47 38.79
C ASN A 6 5.86 30.23 40.07
N LYS A 7 6.80 29.69 40.86
CA LYS A 7 7.36 30.33 42.05
C LYS A 7 8.36 31.46 41.71
N GLY A 8 8.74 31.62 40.44
CA GLY A 8 9.69 32.64 39.99
C GLY A 8 11.16 32.27 40.21
N GLU A 9 11.46 31.00 40.51
CA GLU A 9 12.83 30.52 40.62
C GLU A 9 13.49 30.45 39.23
N ASN A 10 14.83 30.41 39.18
CA ASN A 10 15.56 30.18 37.94
C ASN A 10 15.74 28.69 37.65
N ALA A 11 16.09 28.34 36.41
CA ALA A 11 16.19 26.94 35.98
C ALA A 11 17.30 26.15 36.71
N SER A 12 18.40 26.80 37.07
CA SER A 12 19.50 26.16 37.81
C SER A 12 19.06 25.80 39.23
N GLN A 13 18.44 26.75 39.93
CA GLN A 13 17.87 26.54 41.27
C GLN A 13 16.82 25.43 41.25
N ALA A 14 15.96 25.42 40.22
CA ALA A 14 14.96 24.37 40.07
C ALA A 14 15.59 22.99 39.85
N ALA A 15 16.69 22.88 39.08
CA ALA A 15 17.41 21.62 38.88
C ALA A 15 18.06 21.14 40.19
N GLU A 16 18.74 22.04 40.92
CA GLU A 16 19.33 21.75 42.23
C GLU A 16 18.27 21.30 43.25
N ASN A 17 17.16 22.01 43.35
CA ASN A 17 16.05 21.69 44.25
C ASN A 17 15.44 20.32 43.93
N VAL A 18 15.25 20.00 42.65
CA VAL A 18 14.77 18.68 42.23
C VAL A 18 15.78 17.59 42.60
N ASN A 19 17.06 17.78 42.27
CA ASN A 19 18.09 16.78 42.55
C ASN A 19 18.32 16.56 44.05
N SER A 20 18.16 17.60 44.87
CA SER A 20 18.20 17.51 46.33
C SER A 20 17.08 16.66 46.92
N VAL A 21 15.90 16.62 46.28
CA VAL A 21 14.74 15.87 46.76
C VAL A 21 14.75 14.42 46.28
N TYR A 22 15.10 14.20 45.00
CA TYR A 22 14.99 12.89 44.36
C TYR A 22 16.30 12.10 44.32
N GLY A 23 17.42 12.71 44.71
CA GLY A 23 18.73 12.08 44.77
C GLY A 23 19.39 11.88 43.40
N PRO A 24 20.63 11.34 43.38
CA PRO A 24 21.48 11.33 42.19
C PRO A 24 21.00 10.40 41.07
N VAL A 25 20.12 9.44 41.37
CA VAL A 25 19.61 8.46 40.38
C VAL A 25 18.73 9.13 39.33
N TYR A 26 18.01 10.19 39.69
CA TYR A 26 17.09 10.91 38.80
C TYR A 26 17.52 12.36 38.64
N THR A 27 18.76 12.55 38.19
CA THR A 27 19.37 13.88 38.06
C THR A 27 18.79 14.64 36.85
N VAL A 28 18.07 15.73 37.13
CA VAL A 28 17.72 16.75 36.13
C VAL A 28 18.94 17.62 35.89
N THR A 29 19.43 17.64 34.65
CA THR A 29 20.49 18.56 34.26
C THR A 29 19.96 19.99 34.15
N VAL A 30 20.83 20.98 34.39
CA VAL A 30 20.49 22.39 34.21
C VAL A 30 20.01 22.66 32.78
N ASN A 31 20.61 22.01 31.77
CA ASN A 31 20.19 22.13 30.37
C ASN A 31 18.74 21.64 30.16
N HIS A 32 18.37 20.52 30.77
CA HIS A 32 17.00 20.00 30.71
C HIS A 32 16.02 20.98 31.39
N ALA A 33 16.37 21.52 32.56
CA ALA A 33 15.56 22.53 33.23
C ALA A 33 15.40 23.81 32.39
N GLN A 34 16.48 24.29 31.76
CA GLN A 34 16.43 25.45 30.86
C GLN A 34 15.55 25.21 29.64
N PHE A 35 15.61 24.02 29.03
CA PHE A 35 14.74 23.63 27.92
C PHE A 35 13.27 23.75 28.31
N TRP A 36 12.87 23.16 29.45
CA TRP A 36 11.51 23.27 29.96
C TRP A 36 11.11 24.70 30.29
N PHE A 37 12.00 25.49 30.87
CA PHE A 37 11.74 26.90 31.19
C PHE A 37 11.51 27.75 29.92
N ARG A 38 12.23 27.47 28.82
CA ARG A 38 11.95 28.12 27.53
C ARG A 38 10.55 27.74 27.03
N ARG A 39 10.16 26.47 27.15
CA ARG A 39 8.82 25.97 26.78
C ARG A 39 7.71 26.61 27.62
N PHE A 40 7.91 26.76 28.94
CA PHE A 40 6.96 27.44 29.82
C PHE A 40 6.82 28.93 29.50
N ARG A 41 7.92 29.62 29.18
CA ARG A 41 7.90 31.02 28.74
C ARG A 41 7.15 31.23 27.42
N SER A 42 7.12 30.23 26.54
CA SER A 42 6.31 30.26 25.32
C SER A 42 4.84 29.86 25.55
N GLY A 43 4.40 29.70 26.81
CA GLY A 43 3.04 29.30 27.16
C GLY A 43 2.72 27.82 26.95
N ASN A 44 3.72 26.99 26.60
CA ASN A 44 3.52 25.56 26.41
C ASN A 44 3.83 24.82 27.72
N PHE A 45 2.78 24.34 28.38
CA PHE A 45 2.85 23.59 29.63
C PHE A 45 2.57 22.09 29.45
N ASP A 46 2.48 21.61 28.21
CA ASP A 46 2.27 20.20 27.95
C ASP A 46 3.52 19.41 28.33
N VAL A 47 3.36 18.47 29.26
CA VAL A 47 4.41 17.60 29.76
C VAL A 47 4.61 16.40 28.82
N LYS A 48 3.63 16.09 27.97
CA LYS A 48 3.74 14.99 27.03
C LYS A 48 4.73 15.34 25.92
N ASP A 49 5.46 14.31 25.49
CA ASP A 49 6.29 14.41 24.30
C ASP A 49 5.40 14.62 23.08
N ALA A 50 5.82 15.54 22.21
CA ALA A 50 5.19 15.69 20.91
C ALA A 50 5.35 14.38 20.14
N SER A 51 4.39 14.07 19.25
CA SER A 51 4.49 12.94 18.35
C SER A 51 5.83 13.01 17.62
N HIS A 52 6.72 12.06 17.90
CA HIS A 52 7.99 11.99 17.20
C HIS A 52 7.73 11.64 15.74
N SER A 53 8.34 12.39 14.82
CA SER A 53 8.48 11.94 13.44
C SER A 53 9.33 10.67 13.49
N GLY A 54 8.68 9.51 13.42
CA GLY A 54 9.36 8.23 13.34
C GLY A 54 10.23 8.13 12.08
N ARG A 55 10.91 7.00 11.90
CA ARG A 55 11.65 6.74 10.66
C ARG A 55 10.71 6.89 9.46
N PRO A 56 11.07 7.69 8.43
CA PRO A 56 10.32 7.75 7.19
C PRO A 56 10.18 6.34 6.61
N ILE A 57 8.94 5.88 6.41
CA ILE A 57 8.69 4.66 5.66
C ILE A 57 8.78 5.08 4.20
N VAL A 58 9.80 4.61 3.51
CA VAL A 58 10.04 4.93 2.09
C VAL A 58 8.77 4.67 1.28
N GLU A 59 8.45 5.66 0.44
CA GLU A 59 7.25 5.89 -0.38
C GLU A 59 7.05 4.88 -1.53
N ASN A 60 7.26 3.58 -1.28
CA ASN A 60 6.92 2.54 -2.27
C ASN A 60 5.49 2.02 -2.11
N ILE A 61 4.68 2.58 -1.21
CA ILE A 61 3.29 2.17 -1.00
C ILE A 61 2.48 2.35 -2.28
N ASP A 62 2.57 3.54 -2.87
CA ASP A 62 1.76 3.90 -4.03
C ASP A 62 2.14 3.02 -5.23
N LYS A 63 3.44 2.74 -5.42
CA LYS A 63 3.91 1.84 -6.48
C LYS A 63 3.49 0.39 -6.27
N ILE A 64 3.50 -0.12 -5.02
CA ILE A 64 2.99 -1.47 -4.73
C ILE A 64 1.50 -1.56 -5.08
N ILE A 65 0.72 -0.54 -4.75
CA ILE A 65 -0.71 -0.50 -5.04
C ILE A 65 -0.95 -0.40 -6.55
N GLU A 66 -0.22 0.45 -7.26
CA GLU A 66 -0.29 0.61 -8.72
C GLU A 66 -0.03 -0.71 -9.47
N ILE A 67 1.00 -1.47 -9.07
CA ILE A 67 1.29 -2.79 -9.66
C ILE A 67 0.13 -3.78 -9.41
N VAL A 68 -0.46 -3.77 -8.21
CA VAL A 68 -1.58 -4.68 -7.88
C VAL A 68 -2.89 -4.28 -8.57
N GLU A 69 -3.11 -2.98 -8.78
CA GLU A 69 -4.27 -2.47 -9.52
C GLU A 69 -4.18 -2.74 -11.02
N SER A 70 -2.99 -2.67 -11.60
CA SER A 70 -2.76 -2.99 -13.01
C SER A 70 -2.86 -4.49 -13.30
N ASP A 71 -2.30 -5.34 -12.44
CA ASP A 71 -2.43 -6.80 -12.52
C ASP A 71 -2.81 -7.42 -11.16
N ARG A 72 -4.06 -7.86 -11.05
CA ARG A 72 -4.57 -8.49 -9.82
C ARG A 72 -3.99 -9.88 -9.56
N HIS A 73 -3.28 -10.47 -10.53
CA HIS A 73 -2.66 -11.79 -10.44
C HIS A 73 -1.18 -11.74 -10.10
N VAL A 74 -0.61 -10.54 -9.93
CA VAL A 74 0.81 -10.34 -9.63
C VAL A 74 1.21 -11.05 -8.33
N SER A 75 2.37 -11.72 -8.36
CA SER A 75 2.92 -12.36 -7.18
C SER A 75 3.69 -11.38 -6.30
N THR A 76 3.68 -11.59 -4.98
CA THR A 76 4.51 -10.80 -4.06
C THR A 76 6.00 -10.88 -4.40
N VAL A 77 6.47 -11.99 -4.96
CA VAL A 77 7.86 -12.18 -5.38
C VAL A 77 8.20 -11.29 -6.57
N SER A 78 7.28 -11.16 -7.54
CA SER A 78 7.42 -10.28 -8.70
C SER A 78 7.53 -8.82 -8.25
N ILE A 79 6.66 -8.36 -7.35
CA ILE A 79 6.70 -7.00 -6.80
C ILE A 79 8.04 -6.73 -6.08
N VAL A 80 8.52 -7.71 -5.30
CA VAL A 80 9.82 -7.61 -4.61
C VAL A 80 10.97 -7.41 -5.60
N GLN A 81 10.97 -8.16 -6.70
CA GLN A 81 12.00 -8.07 -7.72
C GLN A 81 11.93 -6.74 -8.47
N GLU A 82 10.73 -6.30 -8.83
CA GLU A 82 10.50 -5.07 -9.58
C GLU A 82 10.85 -3.82 -8.78
N LEU A 83 10.43 -3.76 -7.51
CA LEU A 83 10.64 -2.61 -6.64
C LEU A 83 11.91 -2.70 -5.80
N ASN A 84 12.63 -3.82 -5.85
CA ASN A 84 13.82 -4.12 -5.05
C ASN A 84 13.63 -3.84 -3.55
N ILE A 85 12.52 -4.32 -2.99
CA ILE A 85 12.14 -4.13 -1.57
C ILE A 85 11.98 -5.46 -0.86
N ALA A 86 12.19 -5.47 0.45
CA ALA A 86 12.02 -6.68 1.24
C ALA A 86 10.58 -7.20 1.16
N GLN A 87 10.41 -8.52 1.01
CA GLN A 87 9.11 -9.19 0.90
C GLN A 87 8.18 -8.87 2.09
N LYS A 88 8.73 -8.78 3.31
CA LYS A 88 7.99 -8.40 4.51
C LYS A 88 7.36 -7.00 4.38
N THR A 89 8.05 -6.07 3.73
CA THR A 89 7.56 -4.71 3.49
C THR A 89 6.36 -4.73 2.55
N VAL A 90 6.44 -5.48 1.44
CA VAL A 90 5.30 -5.66 0.52
C VAL A 90 4.10 -6.24 1.26
N TRP A 91 4.31 -7.30 2.04
CA TRP A 91 3.25 -7.97 2.79
C TRP A 91 2.56 -7.03 3.79
N ASN A 92 3.34 -6.24 4.53
CA ASN A 92 2.82 -5.23 5.46
C ASN A 92 1.96 -4.18 4.75
N HIS A 93 2.40 -3.70 3.58
CA HIS A 93 1.67 -2.70 2.81
C HIS A 93 0.38 -3.25 2.21
N LEU A 94 0.40 -4.45 1.64
CA LEU A 94 -0.81 -5.11 1.14
C LEU A 94 -1.86 -5.29 2.24
N ASN A 95 -1.44 -5.71 3.44
CA ASN A 95 -2.35 -5.81 4.59
C ASN A 95 -2.90 -4.47 5.04
N LYS A 96 -2.06 -3.44 5.10
CA LYS A 96 -2.47 -2.08 5.48
C LYS A 96 -3.50 -1.52 4.50
N ALA A 97 -3.34 -1.83 3.21
CA ALA A 97 -4.29 -1.51 2.15
C ALA A 97 -5.47 -2.49 2.03
N ARG A 98 -5.56 -3.49 2.93
CA ARG A 98 -6.64 -4.49 3.00
C ARG A 98 -6.75 -5.43 1.79
N TYR A 99 -5.71 -5.57 0.98
CA TYR A 99 -5.65 -6.58 -0.07
C TYR A 99 -5.54 -7.99 0.55
N LYS A 100 -6.23 -8.95 -0.05
CA LYS A 100 -6.21 -10.36 0.35
C LYS A 100 -6.06 -11.23 -0.89
N LYS A 101 -5.26 -12.29 -0.78
CA LYS A 101 -5.19 -13.32 -1.82
C LYS A 101 -6.55 -14.03 -1.91
N LYS A 102 -7.14 -14.01 -3.10
CA LYS A 102 -8.32 -14.81 -3.44
C LYS A 102 -7.97 -15.69 -4.64
N LEU A 103 -8.55 -16.88 -4.69
CA LEU A 103 -8.46 -17.72 -5.88
C LEU A 103 -9.49 -17.25 -6.89
N ASP A 104 -9.15 -17.36 -8.17
CA ASP A 104 -10.10 -17.10 -9.24
C ASP A 104 -11.25 -18.10 -9.22
N VAL A 105 -12.39 -17.66 -9.74
CA VAL A 105 -13.55 -18.52 -9.93
C VAL A 105 -13.28 -19.42 -11.13
N TRP A 106 -13.43 -20.72 -10.95
CA TRP A 106 -13.33 -21.67 -12.05
C TRP A 106 -14.49 -21.48 -13.02
N VAL A 107 -14.19 -21.21 -14.29
CA VAL A 107 -15.19 -21.05 -15.36
C VAL A 107 -15.09 -22.24 -16.33
N PRO A 108 -16.11 -23.11 -16.43
CA PRO A 108 -16.04 -24.38 -17.17
C PRO A 108 -15.78 -24.26 -18.67
N HIS A 109 -16.03 -23.10 -19.27
CA HIS A 109 -15.94 -22.96 -20.72
C HIS A 109 -15.45 -21.57 -21.13
N LYS A 110 -14.47 -21.54 -22.04
CA LYS A 110 -13.97 -20.32 -22.65
C LYS A 110 -15.00 -19.90 -23.71
N LEU A 111 -15.85 -18.93 -23.38
CA LEU A 111 -16.82 -18.39 -24.33
C LEU A 111 -16.07 -17.78 -25.51
N THR A 112 -16.05 -18.46 -26.65
CA THR A 112 -15.73 -17.86 -27.94
C THR A 112 -16.85 -16.90 -28.32
N GLN A 113 -16.51 -15.74 -28.89
CA GLN A 113 -17.52 -14.85 -29.47
C GLN A 113 -18.35 -15.68 -30.46
N LYS A 114 -19.64 -15.89 -30.16
CA LYS A 114 -20.56 -16.46 -31.14
C LYS A 114 -20.60 -15.50 -32.32
N LYS A 115 -20.15 -15.96 -33.49
CA LYS A 115 -20.46 -15.27 -34.75
C LYS A 115 -21.98 -15.16 -34.84
N PRO A 116 -22.57 -14.00 -35.16
CA PRO A 116 -24.01 -13.89 -35.30
C PRO A 116 -24.45 -14.82 -36.43
N HIS A 117 -25.19 -15.87 -36.08
CA HIS A 117 -25.90 -16.69 -37.06
C HIS A 117 -27.02 -15.83 -37.65
N GLY A 118 -26.67 -15.04 -38.67
CA GLY A 118 -27.63 -14.28 -39.45
C GLY A 118 -28.57 -15.20 -40.25
N PRO A 119 -29.75 -14.71 -40.63
CA PRO A 119 -30.85 -15.51 -41.18
C PRO A 119 -30.58 -16.19 -42.54
N ASN A 120 -29.38 -16.06 -43.12
CA ASN A 120 -29.05 -16.55 -44.46
C ASN A 120 -28.16 -17.81 -44.50
N PHE A 121 -27.95 -18.49 -43.37
CA PHE A 121 -27.15 -19.74 -43.34
C PHE A 121 -27.71 -20.82 -44.28
N HIS A 122 -29.03 -20.94 -44.40
CA HIS A 122 -29.67 -21.93 -45.27
C HIS A 122 -29.49 -21.63 -46.76
N LEU A 123 -29.48 -20.35 -47.14
CA LEU A 123 -29.26 -19.96 -48.53
C LEU A 123 -27.80 -20.16 -48.96
N GLN A 124 -26.85 -19.97 -48.03
CA GLN A 124 -25.43 -20.15 -48.31
C GLN A 124 -25.03 -21.62 -48.46
N ILE A 125 -25.55 -22.50 -47.59
CA ILE A 125 -25.32 -23.95 -47.69
C ILE A 125 -25.96 -24.54 -48.96
N ALA A 126 -27.13 -24.04 -49.36
CA ALA A 126 -27.81 -24.46 -50.59
C ALA A 126 -27.02 -24.03 -51.84
N ALA A 127 -26.48 -22.81 -51.86
CA ALA A 127 -25.64 -22.33 -52.96
C ALA A 127 -24.33 -23.11 -53.08
N GLU A 128 -23.66 -23.42 -51.96
CA GLU A 128 -22.42 -24.20 -51.94
C GLU A 128 -22.64 -25.67 -52.37
N SER A 129 -23.82 -26.24 -52.09
CA SER A 129 -24.18 -27.60 -52.51
C SER A 129 -24.43 -27.70 -54.02
N GLN A 130 -25.06 -26.68 -54.62
CA GLN A 130 -25.24 -26.63 -56.09
C GLN A 130 -23.91 -26.43 -56.81
N GLN A 131 -23.03 -25.58 -56.28
CA GLN A 131 -21.73 -25.32 -56.89
C GLN A 131 -20.80 -26.54 -56.84
N ASN A 132 -20.85 -27.35 -55.77
CA ASN A 132 -20.06 -28.58 -55.65
C ASN A 132 -20.61 -29.74 -56.50
N GLN A 133 -21.92 -29.79 -56.77
CA GLN A 133 -22.51 -30.73 -57.73
C GLN A 133 -22.07 -30.43 -59.16
N SER A 134 -22.06 -29.15 -59.56
CA SER A 134 -21.61 -28.74 -60.91
C SER A 134 -20.13 -29.01 -61.18
N ILE A 135 -19.29 -29.06 -60.14
CA ILE A 135 -17.86 -29.40 -60.28
C ILE A 135 -17.66 -30.90 -60.47
N SER A 136 -18.48 -31.75 -59.83
CA SER A 136 -18.37 -33.21 -59.96
C SER A 136 -18.83 -33.78 -61.31
N GLU A 137 -19.60 -33.01 -62.09
CA GLU A 137 -20.08 -33.43 -63.42
C GLU A 137 -19.12 -33.04 -64.56
N ALA A 138 -18.07 -32.25 -64.28
CA ALA A 138 -17.11 -31.79 -65.30
C ALA A 138 -15.86 -32.68 -65.46
N ASP A 139 -15.59 -33.58 -64.52
CA ASP A 139 -14.36 -34.39 -64.47
C ASP A 139 -14.58 -35.88 -64.83
N GLY A 140 -15.70 -36.20 -65.50
CA GLY A 140 -16.10 -37.56 -65.82
C GLY A 140 -16.54 -37.78 -67.27
N ASP A 141 -15.65 -37.57 -68.25
CA ASP A 141 -15.78 -38.20 -69.57
C ASP A 141 -14.40 -38.30 -70.27
N TRP A 142 -13.97 -39.56 -70.49
CA TRP A 142 -12.84 -40.14 -71.26
C TRP A 142 -11.50 -39.40 -71.45
#